data_AF-A0A4U9VJH4-F1
#
_entry.id   AF-A0A4U9VJH4-F1
#
_cell.length_a   1.000
_cell.length_b   1.000
_cell.length_c   1.000
_cell.angle_alpha   90.00
_cell.angle_beta   90.00
_cell.angle_gamma   90.00
#
_symmetry.space_group_name_H-M   'P 1'
#
loop_
_entity.id
_entity.type
_entity.pdbx_description
1 polymer ?
#
loop_
_entity_poly.entity_id
_entity_poly.type
_entity_poly.pdbx_seq_one_letter_code
_entity_poly.pdbx_strand_id
1 'polypeptide(L)'
;MSFLIALALTVVIYLCSYFLLFLAYIQLIRKQPNNKRTFNIPGGNGVKIAVAVIGLLTSLVAFVVSFFPPSGLPGGEANDVYAGLLVVCFLVVLVIPFIIYALHNKAAGAKKYHAGANQHG
;
A
#
# COMPACT_ATOMS: atom_id res chain seq x y z
N MET A 1 -12.79 -17.44 14.19
CA MET A 1 -12.18 -16.12 14.48
C MET A 1 -10.95 -15.86 13.64
N SER A 2 -9.94 -16.73 13.67
CA SER A 2 -8.68 -16.59 12.91
C SER A 2 -8.85 -16.40 11.40
N PHE A 3 -9.76 -17.14 10.75
CA PHE A 3 -10.02 -17.00 9.32
C PHE A 3 -10.49 -15.58 8.93
N LEU A 4 -11.44 -15.01 9.69
CA LEU A 4 -11.98 -13.68 9.41
C LEU A 4 -10.91 -12.59 9.59
N ILE A 5 -10.05 -12.75 10.61
CA ILE A 5 -8.91 -11.84 10.84
C ILE A 5 -7.90 -11.94 9.70
N ALA A 6 -7.57 -13.15 9.23
CA ALA A 6 -6.65 -13.34 8.11
C ALA A 6 -7.20 -12.76 6.79
N LEU A 7 -8.49 -12.93 6.53
CA LEU A 7 -9.16 -12.33 5.38
C LEU A 7 -9.13 -10.81 5.46
N ALA A 8 -9.55 -10.23 6.59
CA ALA A 8 -9.51 -8.80 6.80
C ALA A 8 -8.09 -8.22 6.70
N LEU A 9 -7.09 -8.92 7.26
CA LEU A 9 -5.67 -8.56 7.16
C LEU A 9 -5.22 -8.49 5.70
N THR A 10 -5.59 -9.51 4.91
CA THR A 10 -5.28 -9.57 3.47
C THR A 10 -5.90 -8.38 2.73
N VAL A 11 -7.15 -8.05 3.03
CA VAL A 11 -7.86 -6.91 2.43
C VAL A 11 -7.14 -5.59 2.76
N VAL A 12 -6.79 -5.32 4.02
CA VAL A 12 -6.14 -4.05 4.40
C VAL A 12 -4.74 -3.91 3.79
N ILE A 13 -3.98 -5.01 3.66
CA ILE A 13 -2.67 -5.01 2.99
C ILE A 13 -2.84 -4.68 1.50
N TYR A 14 -3.84 -5.29 0.83
CA TYR A 14 -4.14 -4.95 -0.56
C TYR A 14 -4.53 -3.49 -0.71
N LEU A 15 -5.37 -2.95 0.18
CA LEU A 15 -5.80 -1.56 0.15
C LEU A 15 -4.64 -0.56 0.25
N CYS A 16 -3.59 -0.86 1.03
CA CYS A 16 -2.37 -0.05 1.01
C CYS A 16 -1.72 0.01 -0.38
N SER A 17 -1.66 -1.12 -1.08
CA SER A 17 -1.14 -1.17 -2.45
C SER A 17 -2.02 -0.36 -3.40
N TYR A 18 -3.35 -0.42 -3.24
CA TYR A 18 -4.28 0.41 -4.01
C TYR A 18 -4.10 1.91 -3.74
N PHE A 19 -3.88 2.33 -2.49
CA PHE A 19 -3.58 3.73 -2.18
C PHE A 19 -2.33 4.22 -2.91
N LEU A 20 -1.25 3.44 -2.85
CA LEU A 20 -0.02 3.77 -3.56
C LEU A 20 -0.25 3.81 -5.07
N LEU A 21 -1.02 2.87 -5.62
CA LEU A 21 -1.35 2.83 -7.04
C LEU A 21 -2.12 4.08 -7.48
N PHE A 22 -3.18 4.47 -6.77
CA PHE A 22 -3.98 5.64 -7.14
C PHE A 22 -3.19 6.94 -6.97
N LEU A 23 -2.42 7.09 -5.90
CA LEU A 23 -1.56 8.25 -5.69
C LEU A 23 -0.47 8.36 -6.76
N ALA A 24 0.20 7.24 -7.07
CA ALA A 24 1.21 7.18 -8.12
C ALA A 24 0.59 7.49 -9.50
N TYR A 25 -0.62 7.01 -9.76
CA TYR A 25 -1.32 7.28 -11.01
C TYR A 25 -1.68 8.77 -11.17
N ILE A 26 -2.21 9.40 -10.12
CA ILE A 26 -2.47 10.86 -10.10
C ILE A 26 -1.15 11.63 -10.31
N GLN A 27 -0.08 11.24 -9.61
CA GLN A 27 1.24 11.84 -9.78
C GLN A 27 1.76 11.68 -11.23
N LEU A 28 1.57 10.49 -11.82
CA LEU A 28 2.01 10.17 -13.18
C LEU A 28 1.27 11.00 -14.23
N ILE A 29 -0.04 11.20 -14.08
CA ILE A 29 -0.83 12.06 -14.99
C ILE A 29 -0.36 13.51 -14.92
N ARG A 30 -0.09 14.02 -13.71
CA ARG A 30 0.33 15.41 -13.51
C ARG A 30 1.77 15.66 -13.97
N LYS A 31 2.69 14.72 -13.70
CA LYS A 31 4.13 14.91 -13.90
C LYS A 31 4.60 14.53 -15.30
N GLN A 32 3.92 13.59 -15.97
CA GLN A 32 4.32 13.12 -17.30
C GLN A 32 3.12 13.07 -18.27
N PRO A 33 2.53 14.23 -18.61
CA PRO A 33 1.38 14.29 -19.51
C PRO A 33 1.72 13.92 -20.96
N ASN A 34 2.97 14.15 -21.40
CA ASN A 34 3.41 14.00 -22.80
C ASN A 34 4.05 12.64 -23.10
N ASN A 35 4.01 11.68 -22.18
CA ASN A 35 4.62 10.38 -22.40
C ASN A 35 3.72 9.53 -23.33
N LYS A 36 4.29 8.93 -24.40
CA LYS A 36 3.54 8.06 -25.32
C LYS A 36 3.15 6.77 -24.59
N ARG A 37 1.94 6.74 -24.01
CA ARG A 37 1.38 5.56 -23.34
C ARG A 37 0.63 4.72 -24.38
N THR A 38 1.01 3.45 -24.52
CA THR A 38 0.32 2.46 -25.37
C THR A 38 -1.13 2.26 -24.92
N PHE A 39 -1.40 2.37 -23.62
CA PHE A 39 -2.72 2.31 -23.04
C PHE A 39 -3.08 3.64 -22.35
N ASN A 40 -4.19 4.23 -22.76
CA ASN A 40 -4.75 5.42 -22.14
C ASN A 40 -6.22 5.18 -21.84
N ILE A 41 -6.65 5.56 -20.64
CA ILE A 41 -8.07 5.60 -20.34
C ILE A 41 -8.73 6.64 -21.27
N PRO A 42 -9.76 6.26 -22.04
CA PRO A 42 -10.49 7.18 -22.90
C PRO A 42 -11.22 8.23 -22.05
N GLY A 43 -11.34 9.47 -22.54
CA GLY A 43 -11.99 10.58 -21.79
C GLY A 43 -11.05 11.69 -21.30
N GLY A 44 -9.79 11.70 -21.74
CA GLY A 44 -8.85 12.80 -21.44
C GLY A 44 -8.35 12.81 -19.99
N ASN A 45 -7.63 13.87 -19.60
CA ASN A 45 -6.99 13.95 -18.28
C ASN A 45 -7.98 14.14 -17.12
N GLY A 46 -9.11 14.81 -17.35
CA GLY A 46 -10.15 15.00 -16.33
C GLY A 46 -10.77 13.68 -15.87
N VAL A 47 -11.19 12.83 -16.82
CA VAL A 47 -11.77 11.51 -16.51
C VAL A 47 -10.74 10.61 -15.80
N LYS A 48 -9.49 10.62 -16.24
CA LYS A 48 -8.41 9.86 -15.59
C LYS A 48 -8.28 10.22 -14.11
N ILE A 49 -8.26 11.52 -13.79
CA ILE A 49 -8.16 11.98 -12.40
C ILE A 49 -9.44 11.63 -11.63
N ALA A 50 -10.63 11.81 -12.21
CA ALA A 50 -11.89 11.48 -11.57
C ALA A 50 -11.96 9.99 -11.18
N VAL A 51 -11.62 9.08 -12.10
CA VAL A 51 -11.56 7.63 -11.84
C VAL A 51 -10.55 7.31 -10.74
N ALA A 52 -9.38 7.96 -10.75
CA ALA A 52 -8.37 7.76 -9.73
C ALA A 52 -8.84 8.21 -8.33
N VAL A 53 -9.53 9.35 -8.25
CA VAL A 53 -10.08 9.88 -6.99
C VAL A 53 -11.22 8.98 -6.49
N ILE A 54 -12.12 8.53 -7.36
CA ILE A 54 -13.20 7.60 -6.99
C ILE A 54 -12.63 6.28 -6.47
N GLY A 55 -11.61 5.74 -7.15
CA GLY A 55 -10.90 4.54 -6.69
C GLY A 55 -10.25 4.74 -5.33
N LEU A 56 -9.55 5.86 -5.13
CA LEU A 56 -8.93 6.20 -3.86
C LEU A 56 -9.94 6.34 -2.72
N LEU A 57 -11.07 7.02 -2.95
CA LEU A 57 -12.15 7.17 -1.96
C LEU A 57 -12.80 5.82 -1.63
N THR A 58 -13.08 5.00 -2.63
CA THR A 58 -13.62 3.64 -2.43
C THR A 58 -12.67 2.80 -1.59
N SER A 59 -11.37 2.82 -1.88
CA SER A 59 -10.37 2.13 -1.09
C SER A 59 -10.29 2.65 0.34
N LEU A 60 -10.48 3.96 0.55
CA LEU A 60 -10.45 4.56 1.89
C LEU A 60 -11.66 4.10 2.72
N VAL A 61 -12.85 4.09 2.12
CA VAL A 61 -14.06 3.59 2.77
C VAL A 61 -13.90 2.10 3.10
N ALA A 62 -13.43 1.28 2.15
CA ALA A 62 -13.19 -0.14 2.39
C ALA A 62 -12.16 -0.38 3.51
N PHE A 63 -11.14 0.48 3.61
CA PHE A 63 -10.13 0.39 4.65
C PHE A 63 -10.74 0.64 6.03
N VAL A 64 -11.52 1.71 6.17
CA VAL A 64 -12.23 2.04 7.42
C VAL A 64 -13.22 0.92 7.78
N VAL A 65 -14.00 0.42 6.82
CA VAL A 65 -14.95 -0.69 7.02
C VAL A 65 -14.25 -1.97 7.47
N SER A 66 -13.01 -2.22 7.03
CA SER A 66 -12.29 -3.45 7.41
C SER A 66 -11.97 -3.55 8.90
N PHE A 67 -11.98 -2.43 9.63
CA PHE A 67 -11.82 -2.40 11.08
C PHE A 67 -13.11 -2.68 11.84
N PHE A 68 -14.26 -2.77 11.15
CA PHE A 68 -15.51 -3.16 11.79
C PHE A 68 -15.62 -4.69 11.83
N PRO A 69 -15.86 -5.28 13.01
CA PRO A 69 -15.97 -6.72 13.17
C PRO A 69 -17.16 -7.29 12.38
N PRO A 70 -17.01 -8.45 11.73
CA PRO A 70 -18.11 -9.14 11.08
C PRO A 70 -19.12 -9.65 12.12
N SER A 71 -20.42 -9.61 11.81
CA SER A 71 -21.54 -9.96 12.69
C SER A 71 -21.62 -11.44 13.12
N GLY A 72 -20.65 -12.26 12.74
CA GLY A 72 -20.52 -13.67 13.15
C GLY A 72 -19.64 -13.90 14.39
N LEU A 73 -19.18 -12.84 15.07
CA LEU A 73 -18.37 -12.94 16.29
C LEU A 73 -19.27 -13.04 17.56
N PRO A 74 -19.08 -14.05 18.42
CA PRO A 74 -19.80 -14.19 19.68
C PRO A 74 -19.22 -13.25 20.75
N GLY A 75 -20.02 -12.27 21.17
CA GLY A 75 -19.74 -11.43 22.34
C GLY A 75 -18.99 -10.12 22.05
N GLY A 76 -19.24 -9.09 22.87
CA GLY A 76 -18.63 -7.76 22.74
C GLY A 76 -17.10 -7.75 22.88
N GLU A 77 -16.56 -8.59 23.75
CA GLU A 77 -15.10 -8.76 23.96
C GLU A 77 -14.36 -9.22 22.70
N ALA A 78 -15.03 -9.93 21.79
CA ALA A 78 -14.42 -10.42 20.55
C ALA A 78 -14.13 -9.29 19.53
N ASN A 79 -14.82 -8.15 19.66
CA ASN A 79 -14.65 -7.00 18.77
C ASN A 79 -13.33 -6.27 19.03
N ASP A 80 -13.00 -6.07 20.31
CA ASP A 80 -11.77 -5.39 20.72
C ASP A 80 -10.54 -6.25 20.39
N VAL A 81 -10.64 -7.56 20.61
CA VAL A 81 -9.58 -8.51 20.23
C VAL A 81 -9.39 -8.56 18.70
N TYR A 82 -10.50 -8.55 17.93
CA TYR A 82 -10.44 -8.50 16.47
C TYR A 82 -9.71 -7.24 15.98
N ALA A 83 -10.14 -6.06 16.43
CA ALA A 83 -9.56 -4.79 16.00
C ALA A 83 -8.09 -4.66 16.43
N GLY A 84 -7.78 -5.02 17.68
CA GLY A 84 -6.42 -4.98 18.21
C GLY A 84 -5.46 -5.89 17.44
N LEU A 85 -5.85 -7.15 17.21
CA LEU A 85 -5.00 -8.10 16.48
C LEU A 85 -4.83 -7.69 15.02
N LEU A 86 -5.89 -7.22 14.37
CA LEU A 86 -5.85 -6.73 13.00
C LEU A 86 -4.85 -5.57 12.86
N VAL A 87 -4.91 -4.57 13.75
CA VAL A 87 -4.01 -3.41 13.75
C VAL A 87 -2.56 -3.85 13.96
N VAL A 88 -2.29 -4.70 14.94
CA VAL A 88 -0.93 -5.17 15.23
C VAL A 88 -0.35 -5.94 14.03
N CYS A 89 -1.10 -6.91 13.49
CA CYS A 89 -0.66 -7.68 12.32
C CYS A 89 -0.45 -6.78 11.10
N PHE A 90 -1.36 -5.84 10.86
CA PHE A 90 -1.24 -4.89 9.77
C PHE A 90 0.04 -4.05 9.88
N LEU A 91 0.33 -3.47 11.04
CA LEU A 91 1.53 -2.66 11.25
C LEU A 91 2.81 -3.47 11.07
N VAL A 92 2.85 -4.70 11.58
CA VAL A 92 4.00 -5.60 11.38
C VAL A 92 4.24 -5.84 9.89
N VAL A 93 3.20 -6.23 9.14
CA VAL A 93 3.34 -6.50 7.70
C VAL A 93 3.66 -5.24 6.90
N LEU A 94 3.09 -4.10 7.28
CA LEU A 94 3.33 -2.81 6.63
C LEU A 94 4.79 -2.38 6.77
N VAL A 95 5.43 -2.62 7.93
CA VAL A 95 6.80 -2.18 8.22
C VAL A 95 7.86 -3.05 7.52
N ILE A 96 7.60 -4.35 7.31
CA ILE A 96 8.53 -5.28 6.65
C ILE A 96 9.11 -4.75 5.32
N PRO A 97 8.32 -4.31 4.33
CA PRO A 97 8.88 -3.80 3.07
C PRO A 97 9.74 -2.55 3.25
N PHE A 98 9.44 -1.68 4.22
CA PHE A 98 10.27 -0.52 4.51
C PHE A 98 11.60 -0.90 5.14
N ILE A 99 11.62 -1.89 6.05
CA ILE A 99 12.85 -2.44 6.61
C ILE A 99 13.71 -3.04 5.50
N ILE A 100 13.13 -3.88 4.64
CA ILE A 100 13.84 -4.51 3.51
C ILE A 100 14.44 -3.43 2.60
N TYR A 101 13.66 -2.41 2.25
CA TYR A 101 14.12 -1.29 1.44
C TYR A 101 15.30 -0.55 2.07
N ALA A 102 15.23 -0.24 3.37
CA ALA A 102 16.30 0.45 4.09
C ALA A 102 17.60 -0.39 4.15
N LEU A 103 17.50 -1.70 4.37
CA LEU A 103 18.65 -2.61 4.40
C LEU A 103 19.30 -2.76 3.02
N HIS A 104 18.50 -2.89 1.96
CA HIS A 104 19.01 -2.98 0.59
C HIS A 104 19.75 -1.69 0.20
N ASN A 105 19.21 -0.52 0.53
CA ASN A 105 19.86 0.75 0.18
C ASN A 105 21.21 0.94 0.91
N LYS A 106 21.32 0.46 2.17
CA LYS A 106 22.60 0.43 2.91
C LYS A 106 23.62 -0.52 2.27
N ALA A 107 23.20 -1.70 1.82
CA ALA A 107 24.08 -2.64 1.13
C ALA A 107 24.57 -2.10 -0.23
N ALA A 108 23.69 -1.41 -0.98
CA ALA A 108 24.05 -0.77 -2.24
C ALA A 108 25.03 0.41 -2.05
N GLY A 109 24.88 1.19 -0.97
CA GLY A 109 25.80 2.26 -0.59
C GLY A 109 27.18 1.73 -0.15
N ALA A 110 27.22 0.66 0.66
CA ALA A 110 28.46 0.04 1.11
C ALA A 110 29.27 -0.57 -0.05
N LYS A 111 28.61 -1.17 -1.04
CA LYS A 111 29.27 -1.73 -2.24
C LYS A 111 29.94 -0.65 -3.10
N LYS A 112 29.35 0.55 -3.21
CA LYS A 112 29.94 1.69 -3.93
C LYS A 112 31.18 2.25 -3.22
N TYR A 113 31.17 2.30 -1.89
CA TYR A 113 32.33 2.76 -1.10
C TYR A 113 33.55 1.85 -1.30
N HIS A 114 33.35 0.52 -1.26
CA HIS A 114 34.44 -0.44 -1.44
C HIS A 114 34.93 -0.52 -2.90
N ALA A 115 34.04 -0.31 -3.88
CA ALA A 115 34.43 -0.28 -5.29
C ALA A 115 35.24 0.97 -5.67
N GLY A 116 34.96 2.14 -5.07
CA GLY A 116 35.71 3.37 -5.30
C GLY A 116 37.09 3.40 -4.63
N ALA A 117 37.25 2.72 -3.48
CA ALA A 117 38.53 2.63 -2.78
C ALA A 117 39.58 1.77 -3.50
N ASN A 118 39.16 0.82 -4.34
CA ASN A 118 40.06 -0.07 -5.09
C ASN A 118 40.45 0.46 -6.48
N GLN A 119 40.02 1.67 -6.88
CA GLN A 119 40.37 2.29 -8.17
C GLN A 119 41.45 3.37 -8.06
N HIS A 120 41.95 3.63 -6.85
CA HIS A 120 42.93 4.68 -6.56
C HIS A 120 44.21 4.19 -5.85
N GLY A 121 44.46 2.87 -5.82
CA GLY A 121 45.72 2.26 -5.37
C GLY A 121 46.41 1.55 -6.53
#